data_AF-A0A4P5TGK5-F1
#
_entry.id   AF-A0A4P5TGK5-F1
#
_cell.length_a   1.000
_cell.length_b   1.000
_cell.length_c   1.000
_cell.angle_alpha   90.00
_cell.angle_beta   90.00
_cell.angle_gamma   90.00
#
_symmetry.space_group_name_H-M   'P 1'
#
loop_
_entity.id
_entity.type
_entity.pdbx_description
1 polymer ?
#
loop_
_entity_poly.entity_id
_entity_poly.type
_entity_poly.pdbx_seq_one_letter_code
_entity_poly.pdbx_strand_id
1 'polypeptide(L)'
;MNESNFSLDPKIAGIISHFSIIGWFIAFVSKKDDQENVYFYLRQTLGIHLISLALYWIPTFMFFAGTLRLIGGLGIFACWIISLLGAINDEQRRIPVLGNFFQEQFRNL
;
A
#
# COMPACT_ATOMS: atom_id res chain seq x y z
N MET A 1 -30.84 -14.90 -6.66
CA MET A 1 -30.67 -13.44 -6.84
C MET A 1 -29.19 -13.22 -7.00
N ASN A 2 -28.73 -12.70 -8.14
CA ASN A 2 -27.30 -12.43 -8.33
C ASN A 2 -27.03 -11.15 -7.53
N GLU A 3 -26.50 -11.29 -6.32
CA GLU A 3 -26.07 -10.11 -5.57
C GLU A 3 -25.04 -9.39 -6.42
N SER A 4 -25.29 -8.11 -6.73
CA SER A 4 -24.26 -7.26 -7.32
C SER A 4 -23.20 -7.05 -6.24
N ASN A 5 -22.32 -8.03 -6.08
CA ASN A 5 -21.14 -7.90 -5.25
C ASN A 5 -20.39 -6.67 -5.77
N PHE A 6 -20.20 -5.68 -4.91
CA PHE A 6 -19.40 -4.51 -5.26
C PHE A 6 -18.01 -4.99 -5.65
N SER A 7 -17.70 -4.94 -6.95
CA SER A 7 -16.43 -5.40 -7.49
C SER A 7 -15.86 -4.33 -8.40
N LEU A 8 -14.62 -3.96 -8.16
CA LEU A 8 -13.87 -3.05 -9.01
C LEU A 8 -13.03 -3.86 -10.01
N ASP A 9 -12.66 -3.20 -11.10
CA ASP A 9 -11.60 -3.71 -11.96
C ASP A 9 -10.31 -3.90 -11.13
N PRO A 10 -9.59 -5.04 -11.26
CA PRO A 10 -8.40 -5.33 -10.45
C PRO A 10 -7.35 -4.22 -10.47
N LYS A 11 -7.13 -3.60 -11.64
CA LYS A 11 -6.17 -2.52 -11.82
C LYS A 11 -6.63 -1.28 -11.06
N ILE A 12 -7.92 -0.96 -11.16
CA ILE A 12 -8.54 0.16 -10.44
C ILE A 12 -8.46 -0.07 -8.93
N ALA A 13 -8.79 -1.27 -8.45
CA ALA A 13 -8.68 -1.63 -7.04
C ALA A 13 -7.24 -1.48 -6.53
N GLY A 14 -6.27 -1.96 -7.30
CA GLY A 14 -4.84 -1.78 -7.03
C GLY A 14 -4.47 -0.31 -6.83
N ILE A 15 -4.82 0.55 -7.79
CA ILE A 15 -4.55 2.00 -7.76
C ILE A 15 -5.26 2.71 -6.59
N ILE A 16 -6.52 2.38 -6.33
CA ILE A 16 -7.31 3.01 -5.25
C ILE A 16 -6.69 2.73 -3.88
N SER A 17 -6.05 1.57 -3.70
CA SER A 17 -5.39 1.21 -2.44
C SER A 17 -4.22 2.14 -2.06
N HIS A 18 -3.70 2.94 -2.99
CA HIS A 18 -2.56 3.85 -2.77
C HIS A 18 -2.95 5.21 -2.20
N PHE A 19 -4.18 5.67 -2.39
CA PHE A 19 -4.52 7.08 -2.16
C PHE A 19 -4.88 7.40 -0.71
N SER A 20 -5.46 6.46 0.01
CA SER A 20 -5.80 6.64 1.42
C SER A 20 -6.09 5.30 2.08
N ILE A 21 -6.07 5.28 3.41
CA ILE A 21 -6.51 4.11 4.17
C ILE A 21 -7.98 3.74 3.86
N ILE A 22 -8.82 4.73 3.54
CA ILE A 22 -10.20 4.50 3.10
C ILE A 22 -10.20 3.81 1.73
N GLY A 23 -9.39 4.30 0.78
CA GLY A 23 -9.20 3.66 -0.53
C GLY A 23 -8.68 2.23 -0.40
N TRP A 24 -7.78 1.98 0.55
CA TRP A 24 -7.31 0.64 0.88
C TRP A 24 -8.45 -0.30 1.30
N PHE A 25 -9.34 0.14 2.21
CA PHE A 25 -10.51 -0.66 2.60
C PHE A 25 -11.48 -0.89 1.43
N ILE A 26 -11.71 0.12 0.59
CA ILE A 26 -12.56 -0.02 -0.61
C ILE A 26 -11.98 -1.10 -1.53
N ALA A 27 -10.68 -1.04 -1.81
CA ALA A 27 -9.99 -2.04 -2.61
C ALA A 27 -10.09 -3.44 -1.98
N PHE A 28 -9.91 -3.54 -0.66
CA PHE A 28 -9.99 -4.80 0.09
C PHE A 28 -11.37 -5.46 0.03
N VAL A 29 -12.45 -4.68 0.12
CA VAL A 29 -13.82 -5.19 0.03
C VAL A 29 -14.19 -5.52 -1.42
N SER A 30 -13.66 -4.77 -2.39
CA SER A 30 -13.95 -4.97 -3.82
C SER A 30 -13.25 -6.17 -4.46
N LYS A 31 -12.22 -6.71 -3.80
CA LYS A 31 -11.40 -7.80 -4.35
C LYS A 31 -12.17 -9.11 -4.41
N LYS A 32 -11.76 -9.98 -5.32
CA LYS A 32 -12.18 -11.38 -5.38
C LYS A 32 -11.04 -12.30 -4.93
N ASP A 33 -11.39 -13.52 -4.51
CA ASP A 33 -10.42 -14.49 -3.96
C ASP A 33 -9.36 -14.94 -4.98
N ASP A 34 -9.65 -14.84 -6.28
CA ASP A 34 -8.74 -15.20 -7.38
C ASP A 34 -7.82 -14.04 -7.83
N GLN A 35 -7.96 -12.85 -7.26
CA GLN A 35 -7.24 -11.64 -7.69
C GLN A 35 -5.91 -11.43 -6.94
N GLU A 36 -4.94 -12.32 -7.16
CA GLU A 36 -3.62 -12.25 -6.53
C GLU A 36 -2.87 -10.92 -6.76
N ASN A 37 -3.11 -10.24 -7.88
CA ASN A 37 -2.57 -8.90 -8.13
C ASN A 37 -3.13 -7.84 -7.18
N VAL A 38 -4.42 -7.88 -6.86
CA VAL A 38 -5.05 -6.96 -5.90
C VAL A 38 -4.54 -7.26 -4.50
N TYR A 39 -4.45 -8.54 -4.11
CA TYR A 39 -3.84 -8.93 -2.83
C TYR A 39 -2.38 -8.46 -2.72
N PHE A 40 -1.59 -8.57 -3.79
CA PHE A 40 -0.23 -8.06 -3.82
C PHE A 40 -0.16 -6.56 -3.51
N TYR A 41 -0.98 -5.74 -4.18
CA TYR A 41 -0.99 -4.30 -3.92
C TYR A 41 -1.55 -3.97 -2.55
N LEU A 42 -2.60 -4.66 -2.08
CA LEU A 42 -3.15 -4.47 -0.73
C LEU A 42 -2.11 -4.72 0.35
N ARG A 43 -1.34 -5.81 0.27
CA ARG A 43 -0.25 -6.11 1.20
C ARG A 43 0.83 -5.02 1.15
N GLN A 44 1.22 -4.60 -0.06
CA GLN A 44 2.28 -3.61 -0.25
C GLN A 44 1.87 -2.21 0.21
N THR A 45 0.66 -1.76 -0.13
CA THR A 45 0.15 -0.45 0.27
C THR A 45 -0.21 -0.39 1.74
N LEU A 46 -0.70 -1.49 2.35
CA LEU A 46 -0.89 -1.55 3.80
C LEU A 46 0.43 -1.29 4.54
N GLY A 47 1.51 -1.95 4.12
CA GLY A 47 2.85 -1.73 4.67
C GLY A 47 3.30 -0.28 4.56
N ILE A 48 3.10 0.36 3.39
CA ILE A 48 3.40 1.79 3.19
C ILE A 48 2.59 2.66 4.15
N HIS A 49 1.27 2.43 4.28
CA HIS A 49 0.41 3.22 5.16
C HIS A 49 0.83 3.08 6.64
N LEU A 50 1.16 1.86 7.08
CA LEU A 50 1.60 1.61 8.45
C LEU A 50 2.95 2.25 8.77
N ILE A 51 3.93 2.17 7.86
CA ILE A 51 5.22 2.86 8.06
C ILE A 51 5.03 4.38 8.03
N SER A 52 4.18 4.90 7.14
CA SER A 52 3.85 6.33 7.09
C SER A 52 3.24 6.81 8.41
N LEU A 53 2.32 6.01 8.95
CA LEU A 53 1.71 6.27 10.25
C LEU A 53 2.76 6.24 11.36
N ALA A 54 3.61 5.21 11.41
CA ALA A 54 4.69 5.10 12.40
C ALA A 54 5.65 6.30 12.37
N LEU A 55 6.02 6.78 11.17
CA LEU A 55 6.87 7.96 11.00
C LEU A 55 6.19 9.25 11.50
N TYR A 56 4.87 9.36 11.33
CA TYR A 56 4.09 10.49 11.84
C TYR A 56 4.11 10.57 13.37
N TRP A 57 4.00 9.42 14.05
CA TRP A 57 3.98 9.32 15.52
C TRP A 57 5.31 9.64 16.22
N ILE A 58 6.41 9.82 15.48
CA ILE A 58 7.71 10.19 16.07
C ILE A 58 7.59 11.56 16.78
N PRO A 59 7.89 11.67 18.08
CA PRO A 59 7.68 12.92 18.81
C PRO A 59 8.52 14.08 18.28
N THR A 60 7.89 15.24 18.05
CA THR A 60 8.54 16.42 17.46
C THR A 60 9.63 17.02 18.35
N PHE A 61 9.60 16.77 19.66
CA PHE A 61 10.60 17.30 20.60
C PHE A 61 11.97 16.58 20.51
N MET A 62 12.07 15.46 19.78
CA MET A 62 13.37 14.84 19.50
C MET A 62 14.18 15.72 18.54
N PHE A 63 15.42 16.04 18.92
CA PHE A 63 16.32 16.90 18.14
C PHE A 63 16.49 16.45 16.67
N PHE A 64 16.43 15.14 16.40
CA PHE A 64 16.56 14.56 15.05
C PHE A 64 15.22 14.26 14.35
N ALA A 65 14.07 14.57 14.97
CA ALA A 65 12.76 14.20 14.42
C ALA A 65 12.49 14.82 13.04
N GLY A 66 12.92 16.07 12.82
CA GLY A 66 12.76 16.75 11.54
C GLY A 66 13.50 16.05 10.39
N THR A 67 14.79 15.75 10.60
CA THR A 67 15.62 15.06 9.61
C THR A 67 15.10 13.64 9.33
N LEU A 68 14.71 12.90 10.36
CA LEU A 68 14.19 11.54 10.21
C LEU A 68 12.87 11.53 9.43
N ARG A 69 11.96 12.47 9.72
CA ARG A 69 10.71 12.63 8.97
C ARG A 69 10.95 13.01 7.51
N LEU A 70 11.94 13.86 7.23
CA LEU A 70 12.28 14.25 5.86
C LEU A 70 12.85 13.07 5.06
N ILE A 71 13.89 12.42 5.58
CA ILE A 71 14.56 11.31 4.90
C ILE A 71 13.61 10.10 4.78
N GLY A 72 12.95 9.75 5.89
CA GLY A 72 11.96 8.66 5.93
C GLY A 72 10.79 8.96 5.00
N GLY A 73 10.29 10.19 5.00
CA GLY A 73 9.20 10.63 4.13
C GLY A 73 9.56 10.52 2.64
N LEU A 74 10.77 10.94 2.26
CA LEU A 74 11.26 10.79 0.88
C LEU A 74 11.40 9.31 0.49
N GLY A 75 11.93 8.47 1.38
CA GLY A 75 12.04 7.03 1.14
C GLY A 75 10.68 6.34 0.96
N ILE A 76 9.72 6.65 1.83
CA ILE A 76 8.36 6.13 1.75
C ILE A 76 7.67 6.64 0.48
N PHE A 77 7.85 7.91 0.13
CA PHE A 77 7.29 8.49 -1.09
C PHE A 77 7.84 7.81 -2.35
N ALA A 78 9.15 7.53 -2.39
CA ALA A 78 9.75 6.76 -3.49
C ALA A 78 9.17 5.33 -3.58
N CYS A 79 9.00 4.66 -2.43
CA CYS A 79 8.36 3.35 -2.36
C CYS A 79 6.91 3.38 -2.86
N TRP A 80 6.16 4.41 -2.49
CA TRP A 80 4.79 4.65 -2.94
C TRP A 80 4.73 4.82 -4.47
N ILE A 81 5.61 5.66 -5.06
CA ILE A 81 5.70 5.85 -6.52
C ILE A 81 6.01 4.52 -7.22
N ILE A 82 7.00 3.76 -6.75
CA ILE A 82 7.37 2.47 -7.35
C ILE A 82 6.17 1.52 -7.36
N SER A 83 5.43 1.44 -6.25
CA SER A 83 4.25 0.60 -6.14
C SER A 83 3.11 1.06 -7.02
N LEU A 84 2.86 2.38 -7.08
CA LEU A 84 1.78 2.96 -7.89
C LEU A 84 2.05 2.77 -9.38
N LEU A 85 3.29 2.98 -9.83
CA LEU A 85 3.69 2.71 -11.21
C LEU A 85 3.50 1.24 -11.59
N GLY A 86 3.80 0.33 -10.65
CA GLY A 86 3.46 -1.09 -10.82
C GLY A 86 1.96 -1.28 -11.07
N ALA A 87 1.10 -0.70 -10.24
CA ALA A 87 -0.37 -0.81 -10.41
C ALA A 87 -0.88 -0.19 -11.72
N ILE A 88 -0.32 0.95 -12.14
CA ILE A 88 -0.66 1.60 -13.41
C ILE A 88 -0.25 0.74 -14.62
N ASN A 89 0.88 0.05 -14.52
CA ASN A 89 1.39 -0.82 -15.58
C ASN A 89 0.83 -2.25 -15.49
N ASP A 90 0.00 -2.57 -14.50
CA ASP A 90 -0.49 -3.92 -14.19
C ASP A 90 0.65 -4.94 -13.97
N GLU A 91 1.76 -4.46 -13.41
CA GLU A 91 2.93 -5.24 -13.05
C GLU A 91 3.06 -5.32 -11.53
N GLN A 92 3.19 -6.54 -10.99
CA GLN A 92 3.44 -6.78 -9.55
C GLN A 92 4.86 -6.36 -9.15
N ARG A 93 5.12 -5.06 -9.23
CA ARG A 93 6.41 -4.45 -8.97
C ARG A 93 6.63 -4.36 -7.46
N ARG A 94 7.50 -5.21 -6.95
CA ARG A 94 7.92 -5.17 -5.54
C ARG A 94 8.74 -3.93 -5.27
N ILE A 95 8.42 -3.27 -4.16
CA ILE A 95 9.28 -2.21 -3.63
C ILE A 95 10.64 -2.83 -3.30
N PRO A 96 11.76 -2.24 -3.74
CA PRO A 96 13.07 -2.72 -3.38
C PRO A 96 13.25 -2.66 -1.85
N VAL A 97 13.94 -3.64 -1.28
CA VAL A 97 14.19 -3.78 0.17
C VAL A 97 12.95 -4.15 0.99
N LEU A 98 11.85 -3.41 0.90
CA LEU A 98 10.66 -3.56 1.76
C LEU A 98 9.55 -4.43 1.18
N GLY A 99 9.52 -4.64 -0.14
CA GLY A 99 8.44 -5.36 -0.81
C GLY A 99 8.28 -6.79 -0.30
N ASN A 100 9.37 -7.55 -0.19
CA ASN A 100 9.33 -8.92 0.34
C ASN A 100 8.84 -8.96 1.80
N PHE A 101 9.29 -8.02 2.63
CA PHE A 101 8.86 -7.91 4.01
C PHE A 101 7.34 -7.70 4.10
N PHE A 102 6.77 -6.79 3.30
CA PHE A 102 5.32 -6.58 3.28
C PHE A 102 4.55 -7.80 2.80
N GLN A 103 5.02 -8.46 1.72
CA GLN A 103 4.34 -9.66 1.22
C GLN A 103 4.36 -10.80 2.25
N GLU A 104 5.44 -10.94 3.03
CA GLU A 104 5.55 -11.98 4.06
C GLU A 104 4.73 -11.66 5.32
N GLN A 105 4.84 -10.44 5.85
CA GLN A 105 4.11 -10.04 7.06
C GLN A 105 2.60 -10.03 6.86
N PHE A 106 2.15 -9.66 5.67
CA PHE A 106 0.73 -9.60 5.34
C PHE A 106 0.27 -10.78 4.48
N ARG A 107 0.98 -11.92 4.50
CA ARG A 107 0.64 -13.10 3.67
C ARG A 107 -0.75 -13.70 3.97
N ASN A 108 -1.25 -13.52 5.19
CA ASN A 108 -2.54 -14.07 5.62
C ASN A 108 -3.73 -13.11 5.38
N LEU A 109 -3.49 -12.03 4.62
CA LEU A 109 -4.46 -11.00 4.26
C LEU A 109 -5.21 -11.42 3.00
#